data_AF-A0A6C0AQP0-F1
#
_entry.id   AF-A0A6C0AQP0-F1
#
_cell.length_a   1.000
_cell.length_b   1.000
_cell.length_c   1.000
_cell.angle_alpha   90.00
_cell.angle_beta   90.00
_cell.angle_gamma   90.00
#
_symmetry.space_group_name_H-M   'P 1'
#
loop_
_entity.id
_entity.type
_entity.pdbx_description
1 polymer ?
#
loop_
_entity_poly.entity_id
_entity_poly.type
_entity_poly.pdbx_seq_one_letter_code
_entity_poly.pdbx_strand_id
1 'polypeptide(L)'
;MSNPENFHFKNTEIVEHQSGGKTVRKVSIKKGKGYKSVTKYHKGKKVGSSKKSIHKSHVHLIMGGKFIPGLFSDCKCNKTRKHRK
;
A
#
# COMPACT_ATOMS: atom_id res chain seq x y z
N MET A 1 -12.44 2.12 24.15
CA MET A 1 -11.89 1.97 22.79
C MET A 1 -10.64 2.83 22.68
N SER A 2 -9.54 2.32 22.13
CA SER A 2 -8.28 3.06 22.00
C SER A 2 -8.44 4.26 21.05
N ASN A 3 -7.86 5.41 21.41
CA ASN A 3 -7.96 6.64 20.63
C ASN A 3 -7.12 6.52 19.33
N PRO A 4 -7.73 6.49 18.13
CA PRO A 4 -6.98 6.37 16.87
C PRO A 4 -6.06 7.57 16.62
N GLU A 5 -6.26 8.72 17.26
CA GLU A 5 -5.45 9.93 17.06
C GLU A 5 -4.00 9.81 17.53
N ASN A 6 -3.69 8.81 18.36
CA ASN A 6 -2.32 8.50 18.78
C ASN A 6 -1.79 7.20 18.15
N PHE A 7 -2.53 6.59 17.23
CA PHE A 7 -2.10 5.36 16.60
C PHE A 7 -1.11 5.61 15.46
N HIS A 8 0.03 4.94 15.55
CA HIS A 8 1.09 4.94 14.54
C HIS A 8 1.37 3.50 14.11
N PHE A 9 1.40 3.28 12.80
CA PHE A 9 1.69 1.97 12.25
C PHE A 9 2.43 2.10 10.92
N LYS A 10 3.43 1.25 10.71
CA LYS A 10 4.12 1.14 9.43
C LYS A 10 4.35 -0.34 9.15
N ASN A 11 3.96 -0.77 7.96
CA ASN A 11 4.29 -2.09 7.45
C ASN A 11 4.72 -1.97 5.99
N THR A 12 5.75 -2.71 5.61
CA THR A 12 6.22 -2.82 4.23
C THR A 12 6.45 -4.28 3.91
N GLU A 13 5.74 -4.77 2.90
CA GLU A 13 5.88 -6.11 2.35
C GLU A 13 6.56 -5.99 0.98
N ILE A 14 7.59 -6.80 0.75
CA ILE A 14 8.30 -6.88 -0.52
C ILE A 14 8.10 -8.28 -1.07
N VAL A 15 7.46 -8.38 -2.23
CA VAL A 15 7.25 -9.63 -2.95
C VAL A 15 8.15 -9.63 -4.17
N GLU A 16 9.17 -10.47 -4.16
CA GLU A 16 10.02 -10.69 -5.33
C GLU A 16 9.35 -11.67 -6.31
N HIS A 17 9.60 -11.44 -7.60
CA HIS A 17 9.11 -12.26 -8.70
C HIS A 17 10.33 -12.87 -9.39
N GLN A 18 10.29 -14.17 -9.69
CA GLN A 18 11.40 -14.89 -10.30
C GLN A 18 11.93 -14.24 -11.60
N SER A 19 11.09 -13.48 -12.31
CA SER A 19 11.44 -12.75 -13.53
C SER A 19 12.17 -11.40 -13.29
N GLY A 20 12.81 -11.19 -12.14
CA GLY A 20 13.50 -9.94 -11.78
C GLY A 20 12.56 -8.76 -11.51
N GLY A 21 11.30 -9.05 -11.22
CA GLY A 21 10.31 -8.06 -10.77
C GLY A 21 10.22 -8.01 -9.24
N LYS A 22 9.77 -6.88 -8.70
CA LYS A 22 9.31 -6.85 -7.29
C LYS A 22 8.09 -5.97 -7.11
N THR A 23 7.21 -6.38 -6.22
CA THR A 23 6.04 -5.60 -5.80
C THR A 23 6.23 -5.23 -4.33
N VAL A 24 6.26 -3.92 -4.06
CA VAL A 24 6.34 -3.36 -2.71
C VAL A 24 4.95 -2.90 -2.30
N ARG A 25 4.40 -3.49 -1.24
CA ARG A 25 3.15 -3.04 -0.61
C ARG A 25 3.49 -2.33 0.69
N LYS A 26 2.90 -1.16 0.91
CA LYS A 26 3.18 -0.37 2.11
C LYS A 26 1.89 0.13 2.74
N VAL A 27 1.82 0.03 4.05
CA VAL A 27 0.82 0.66 4.91
C VAL A 27 1.54 1.65 5.82
N SER A 28 1.03 2.87 5.92
CA SER A 28 1.52 3.86 6.88
C SER A 28 0.35 4.60 7.48
N ILE A 29 0.21 4.54 8.80
CA ILE A 29 -0.77 5.26 9.60
C ILE A 29 -0.01 6.17 10.56
N LYS A 30 -0.41 7.44 10.60
CA LYS A 30 0.12 8.46 11.53
C LYS A 30 -1.07 9.24 12.07
N LYS A 31 -1.21 9.29 13.40
CA LYS A 31 -2.33 9.97 14.06
C LYS A 31 -3.70 9.53 13.52
N GLY A 32 -3.88 8.22 13.36
CA GLY A 32 -5.15 7.64 12.90
C GLY A 32 -5.47 7.84 11.41
N LYS A 33 -4.63 8.57 10.66
CA LYS A 33 -4.78 8.77 9.21
C LYS A 33 -3.77 7.92 8.47
N GLY A 34 -4.25 7.12 7.53
CA GLY A 34 -3.43 6.11 6.85
C GLY A 34 -3.43 6.19 5.34
N TYR A 35 -2.32 5.75 4.74
CA TYR A 35 -2.22 5.47 3.32
C TYR A 35 -1.72 4.04 3.10
N LYS A 36 -2.24 3.44 2.05
CA LYS A 36 -1.77 2.18 1.49
C LYS A 36 -1.21 2.43 0.09
N SER A 37 -0.18 1.70 -0.30
CA SER A 37 0.37 1.81 -1.64
C SER A 37 0.91 0.49 -2.15
N VAL A 38 0.84 0.31 -3.47
CA VAL A 38 1.48 -0.78 -4.21
C VAL A 38 2.41 -0.14 -5.22
N THR A 39 3.70 -0.51 -5.20
CA THR A 39 4.70 -0.06 -6.17
C THR A 39 5.31 -1.28 -6.85
N LYS A 40 5.30 -1.28 -8.18
CA LYS A 40 5.87 -2.35 -8.99
C LYS A 40 7.20 -1.91 -9.57
N TYR A 41 8.17 -2.81 -9.53
CA TYR A 41 9.50 -2.66 -10.10
C TYR A 41 9.78 -3.83 -11.04
N HIS A 42 10.63 -3.59 -12.02
CA HIS A 42 11.12 -4.60 -12.96
C HIS A 42 12.56 -4.25 -13.35
N LYS A 43 13.48 -5.21 -13.21
CA LYS A 43 14.92 -5.02 -13.46
C LYS A 43 15.47 -3.77 -12.74
N GLY A 44 15.14 -3.64 -11.46
CA GLY A 44 15.54 -2.49 -10.63
C GLY A 44 14.80 -1.17 -10.88
N LYS A 45 14.05 -1.03 -11.99
CA LYS A 45 13.35 0.22 -12.35
C LYS A 45 11.91 0.23 -11.85
N LYS A 46 11.44 1.37 -11.35
CA LYS A 46 10.04 1.57 -10.94
C LYS A 46 9.14 1.63 -12.19
N VAL A 47 8.21 0.68 -12.31
CA VAL A 47 7.27 0.58 -13.43
C VAL A 47 5.97 1.33 -13.15
N GLY A 48 5.54 1.38 -11.89
CA GLY A 48 4.32 2.07 -11.52
C GLY A 48 4.09 2.07 -10.02
N SER A 49 3.24 2.99 -9.56
CA SER A 49 2.83 3.08 -8.16
C SER A 49 1.39 3.54 -8.09
N SER A 50 0.62 2.93 -7.20
CA SER A 50 -0.70 3.40 -6.81
C SER A 50 -0.73 3.59 -5.30
N LYS A 51 -1.14 4.77 -4.86
CA LYS A 51 -1.30 5.13 -3.45
C LYS A 51 -2.75 5.55 -3.21
N LYS A 52 -3.35 5.04 -2.15
CA LYS A 52 -4.73 5.31 -1.74
C LYS A 52 -4.80 5.59 -0.26
N SER A 53 -5.77 6.37 0.17
CA SER A 53 -6.09 6.50 1.59
C SER A 53 -6.61 5.16 2.14
N ILE A 54 -6.45 4.97 3.44
CA ILE A 54 -7.05 3.89 4.19
C ILE A 54 -8.31 4.44 4.83
N HIS A 55 -9.43 3.75 4.62
CA HIS A 55 -10.69 4.13 5.23
C HIS A 55 -10.60 4.02 6.76
N LYS A 56 -11.33 4.87 7.49
CA LYS A 56 -11.29 4.88 8.97
C LYS A 56 -11.64 3.50 9.55
N SER A 57 -12.59 2.77 8.98
CA SER A 57 -12.92 1.40 9.43
C SER A 57 -11.72 0.46 9.33
N HIS A 58 -10.96 0.52 8.23
CA HIS A 58 -9.75 -0.28 8.04
C HIS A 58 -8.62 0.11 9.00
N VAL A 59 -8.52 1.38 9.40
CA VAL A 59 -7.56 1.80 10.44
C VAL A 59 -7.87 1.11 11.78
N HIS A 60 -9.14 1.05 12.17
CA HIS A 60 -9.54 0.35 13.40
C HIS A 60 -9.28 -1.16 13.33
N LEU A 61 -9.52 -1.78 12.17
CA LEU A 61 -9.17 -3.20 11.96
C LEU A 61 -7.66 -3.43 12.08
N ILE A 62 -6.83 -2.57 11.48
CA ILE A 62 -5.35 -2.65 11.61
C ILE A 62 -4.91 -2.45 13.06
N MET A 63 -5.50 -1.49 13.77
CA MET A 63 -5.21 -1.25 15.18
C MET A 63 -5.55 -2.48 16.05
N GLY A 64 -6.62 -3.20 15.72
CA GLY A 64 -6.98 -4.47 16.36
C GLY A 64 -6.22 -5.69 15.84
N GLY A 65 -5.18 -5.53 15.01
CA GLY A 65 -4.40 -6.63 14.45
C GLY A 65 -5.16 -7.54 13.49
N LYS A 66 -6.30 -7.09 12.95
CA LYS A 66 -7.16 -7.89 12.08
C LYS A 66 -6.68 -7.88 10.64
N PHE A 67 -6.74 -9.03 10.00
CA PHE A 67 -6.54 -9.15 8.56
C PHE A 67 -7.64 -8.41 7.79
N ILE A 68 -7.26 -7.72 6.71
CA ILE A 68 -8.19 -7.00 5.83
C ILE A 68 -8.06 -7.58 4.42
N PRO A 69 -8.98 -8.48 4.03
CA PRO A 69 -9.03 -9.01 2.68
C PRO A 69 -9.10 -7.90 1.65
N GLY A 70 -8.32 -8.01 0.58
CA GLY A 70 -8.38 -7.05 -0.52
C GLY A 70 -7.97 -5.63 -0.15
N LEU A 71 -7.21 -5.42 0.95
CA LEU A 71 -6.77 -4.09 1.39
C LEU A 71 -6.17 -3.27 0.24
N PHE A 72 -5.47 -3.90 -0.72
CA PHE A 72 -4.81 -3.23 -1.85
C PHE A 72 -5.52 -3.41 -3.21
N SER A 73 -6.75 -3.94 -3.24
CA SER A 73 -7.47 -4.28 -4.48
C SER A 73 -7.75 -3.07 -5.40
N ASP A 74 -7.94 -1.89 -4.80
CA ASP A 74 -8.12 -0.60 -5.46
C ASP A 74 -6.79 0.09 -5.83
N CYS A 75 -5.65 -0.46 -5.42
CA CYS A 75 -4.32 0.04 -5.78
C CYS A 75 -3.86 -0.50 -7.14
N LYS A 76 -4.63 -0.22 -8.20
CA LYS A 76 -4.30 -0.65 -9.56
C LYS A 76 -3.23 0.26 -10.17
N CYS A 77 -2.06 -0.30 -10.48
CA CYS A 77 -1.03 0.39 -11.28
C CYS A 77 -1.42 0.34 -12.76
N ASN A 78 -2.29 1.25 -13.21
CA ASN A 78 -2.64 1.34 -14.61
C ASN A 78 -1.39 1.71 -15.43
N LYS A 79 -1.08 0.90 -16.45
CA LYS A 79 -0.03 1.21 -17.42
C LYS A 79 -0.53 2.35 -18.29
N THR A 80 -0.41 3.60 -17.87
CA THR A 80 -0.41 4.69 -18.85
C THR A 80 0.89 4.54 -19.63
N ARG A 81 0.84 3.85 -20.78
CA ARG A 81 1.82 4.03 -21.85
C ARG A 81 1.72 5.50 -22.27
N LYS A 82 2.36 6.41 -21.53
CA LYS A 82 2.63 7.75 -22.04
C LYS A 82 3.61 7.52 -23.18
N HIS A 83 3.11 7.47 -24.42
CA HIS A 83 3.92 7.81 -25.57
C HIS A 83 4.41 9.23 -25.30
N ARG A 84 5.65 9.36 -24.82
CA ARG A 84 6.37 10.62 -24.88
C ARG A 84 6.57 10.86 -26.39
N LYS A 85 5.91 11.89 -26.92
CA LYS A 85 6.25 12.49 -28.21
C LYS A 85 7.68 12.99 -28.16
#